data_AF-A0A178J9E2-F1
#
_entry.id   AF-A0A178J9E2-F1
#
_cell.length_a   1.000
_cell.length_b   1.000
_cell.length_c   1.000
_cell.angle_alpha   90.00
_cell.angle_beta   90.00
_cell.angle_gamma   90.00
#
_symmetry.space_group_name_H-M   'P 1'
#
loop_
_entity.id
_entity.type
_entity.pdbx_description
1 polymer ?
#
loop_
_entity_poly.entity_id
_entity_poly.type
_entity_poly.pdbx_seq_one_letter_code
_entity_poly.pdbx_strand_id
1 'polypeptide(L)'
;MKLQLLTATFAAVVISAPTMANETLLKNDLLEVLGDSPSEQAIKQAFEENQEQVLEVLATLLSSEVIDPQAVITEALTIAPEKVTEIVEVARQANVSNEVITTSALLAGLDPTVVSEATAAGIQTASATPQSIAPPAAPAVGSNGGGGNGVVSPN
;
A
#
# COMPACT_ATOMS: atom_id res chain seq x y z
N MET A 1 34.18 -62.81 19.43
CA MET A 1 32.76 -62.58 19.78
C MET A 1 32.71 -61.38 20.72
N LYS A 2 31.80 -60.40 20.47
CA LYS A 2 31.53 -59.15 21.23
C LYS A 2 32.58 -58.04 20.98
N LEU A 3 32.40 -56.99 20.17
CA LEU A 3 31.34 -55.96 19.98
C LEU A 3 31.04 -55.14 21.24
N GLN A 4 30.90 -53.81 21.05
CA GLN A 4 30.36 -52.74 21.91
C GLN A 4 31.44 -51.78 22.47
N LEU A 5 31.33 -50.45 22.40
CA LEU A 5 30.36 -49.57 21.76
C LEU A 5 31.00 -48.17 21.66
N LEU A 6 30.78 -47.52 20.52
CA LEU A 6 31.14 -46.15 20.20
C LEU A 6 30.19 -45.21 20.95
N THR A 7 30.68 -44.26 21.75
CA THR A 7 29.86 -43.13 22.22
C THR A 7 30.64 -41.84 22.03
N ALA A 8 30.59 -41.34 20.79
CA ALA A 8 30.92 -39.96 20.47
C ALA A 8 29.68 -39.10 20.78
N THR A 9 29.71 -38.41 21.92
CA THR A 9 28.68 -37.43 22.28
C THR A 9 28.90 -36.17 21.45
N PHE A 10 28.22 -36.09 20.31
CA PHE A 10 28.15 -34.87 19.51
C PHE A 10 27.07 -33.96 20.11
N ALA A 11 27.48 -33.00 20.91
CA ALA A 11 26.62 -31.92 21.36
C ALA A 11 26.43 -30.91 20.21
N ALA A 12 25.36 -31.09 19.43
CA ALA A 12 24.93 -30.08 18.47
C ALA A 12 24.26 -28.93 19.25
N VAL A 13 25.06 -27.95 19.67
CA VAL A 13 24.54 -26.66 20.14
C VAL A 13 24.16 -25.87 18.90
N VAL A 14 22.88 -25.93 18.53
CA VAL A 14 22.29 -24.99 17.58
C VAL A 14 22.22 -23.64 18.28
N ILE A 15 23.18 -22.77 18.00
CA ILE A 15 23.15 -21.37 18.43
C ILE A 15 22.21 -20.64 17.47
N SER A 16 20.92 -20.59 17.80
CA SER A 16 20.01 -19.60 17.23
C SER A 16 20.25 -18.28 17.98
N ALA A 17 21.14 -17.45 17.45
CA ALA A 17 21.40 -16.08 17.92
C ALA A 17 20.58 -15.06 17.09
N PRO A 18 20.33 -13.85 17.62
CA PRO A 18 19.03 -13.18 17.56
C PRO A 18 18.87 -12.23 16.37
N THR A 19 17.73 -12.32 15.68
CA THR A 19 17.24 -11.33 14.69
C THR A 19 17.03 -9.92 15.29
N MET A 20 17.04 -9.77 16.63
CA MET A 20 16.70 -8.51 17.32
C MET A 20 17.78 -7.40 17.24
N ALA A 21 19.00 -7.70 16.81
CA ALA A 21 20.08 -6.69 16.76
C ALA A 21 20.04 -5.80 15.51
N ASN A 22 19.41 -6.27 14.42
CA ASN A 22 19.43 -5.56 13.15
C ASN A 22 18.45 -4.37 13.12
N GLU A 23 17.27 -4.51 13.72
CA GLU A 23 16.23 -3.46 13.70
C GLU A 23 16.65 -2.19 14.46
N THR A 24 17.43 -2.34 15.53
CA THR A 24 17.91 -1.19 16.33
C THR A 24 18.99 -0.40 15.60
N LEU A 25 19.83 -1.07 14.80
CA LEU A 25 20.84 -0.40 13.98
C LEU A 25 20.19 0.35 12.82
N LEU A 26 19.23 -0.29 12.14
CA LEU A 26 18.46 0.32 11.06
C LEU A 26 17.74 1.60 11.52
N LYS A 27 17.07 1.56 12.68
CA LYS A 27 16.38 2.73 13.23
C LYS A 27 17.31 3.90 13.50
N ASN A 28 18.50 3.64 14.06
CA ASN A 28 19.46 4.70 14.36
C ASN A 28 20.03 5.31 13.08
N ASP A 29 20.31 4.50 12.06
CA ASP A 29 20.79 4.96 10.75
C ASP A 29 19.72 5.79 10.02
N LEU A 30 18.47 5.33 10.05
CA LEU A 30 17.32 6.06 9.52
C LEU A 30 17.13 7.41 10.23
N LEU A 31 17.23 7.45 11.57
CA LEU A 31 17.14 8.70 12.33
C LEU A 31 18.24 9.69 11.97
N GLU A 32 19.46 9.20 11.66
CA GLU A 32 20.58 10.03 11.22
C GLU A 32 20.35 10.61 9.82
N VAL A 33 19.78 9.82 8.90
CA VAL A 33 19.46 10.25 7.52
C VAL A 33 18.23 11.18 7.46
N LEU A 34 17.20 10.93 8.27
CA LEU A 34 15.93 11.65 8.22
C LEU A 34 15.95 12.98 8.98
N GLY A 35 16.76 13.12 10.02
CA GLY A 35 16.83 14.34 10.84
C GLY A 35 15.48 14.75 11.48
N ASP A 36 15.38 16.01 11.93
CA ASP A 36 14.17 16.54 12.61
C ASP A 36 13.01 16.87 11.64
N SER A 37 13.28 16.97 10.34
CA SER A 37 12.28 17.24 9.30
C SER A 37 12.67 16.51 8.02
N PRO A 38 12.28 15.23 7.87
CA PRO A 38 12.66 14.44 6.72
C PRO A 38 12.12 15.04 5.43
N SER A 39 13.04 15.35 4.51
CA SER A 39 12.72 15.77 3.16
C SER A 39 12.41 14.54 2.29
N GLU A 40 11.72 14.74 1.17
CA GLU A 40 11.48 13.68 0.17
C GLU A 40 12.79 13.00 -0.27
N GLN A 41 13.88 13.77 -0.35
CA GLN A 41 15.20 13.26 -0.70
C GLN A 41 15.76 12.32 0.36
N ALA A 42 15.56 12.64 1.65
CA ALA A 42 15.98 11.78 2.75
C ALA A 42 15.17 10.48 2.80
N ILE A 43 13.86 10.54 2.52
CA ILE A 43 12.99 9.36 2.43
C ILE A 43 13.47 8.46 1.28
N LYS A 44 13.75 9.04 0.12
CA LYS A 44 14.26 8.31 -1.03
C LYS A 44 15.60 7.64 -0.74
N GLN A 45 16.54 8.38 -0.16
CA GLN A 45 17.85 7.86 0.20
C GLN A 45 17.73 6.72 1.22
N ALA A 46 16.87 6.87 2.23
CA ALA A 46 16.59 5.83 3.21
C ALA A 46 16.13 4.50 2.58
N PHE A 47 15.28 4.56 1.55
CA PHE A 47 14.87 3.35 0.83
C PHE A 47 15.93 2.84 -0.16
N GLU A 48 16.68 3.73 -0.83
CA GLU A 48 17.75 3.33 -1.76
C GLU A 48 18.91 2.61 -1.04
N GLU A 49 19.26 3.06 0.17
CA GLU A 49 20.28 2.45 1.02
C GLU A 49 19.82 1.12 1.64
N ASN A 50 18.50 0.94 1.78
CA ASN A 50 17.90 -0.20 2.46
C ASN A 50 16.90 -0.97 1.56
N GLN A 51 17.24 -1.17 0.28
CA GLN A 51 16.37 -1.84 -0.70
C GLN A 51 15.98 -3.28 -0.32
N GLU A 52 16.83 -3.99 0.42
CA GLU A 52 16.51 -5.34 0.90
C GLU A 52 15.47 -5.32 2.04
N GLN A 53 15.36 -4.19 2.74
CA GLN A 53 14.58 -4.01 3.97
C GLN A 53 13.47 -2.96 3.82
N VAL A 54 12.98 -2.73 2.59
CA VAL A 54 11.92 -1.76 2.26
C VAL A 54 10.71 -1.87 3.20
N LEU A 55 10.28 -3.08 3.56
CA LEU A 55 9.13 -3.26 4.46
C LEU A 55 9.41 -2.79 5.90
N GLU A 56 10.63 -2.99 6.39
CA GLU A 56 11.04 -2.62 7.76
C GLU A 56 11.28 -1.11 7.86
N VAL A 57 11.87 -0.52 6.82
CA VAL A 57 12.02 0.93 6.64
C VAL A 57 10.65 1.59 6.56
N LEU A 58 9.74 1.07 5.71
CA LEU A 58 8.37 1.54 5.59
C LEU A 58 7.64 1.51 6.93
N ALA A 59 7.67 0.39 7.64
CA ALA A 59 7.02 0.27 8.95
C ALA A 59 7.58 1.27 9.97
N THR A 60 8.89 1.49 9.95
CA THR A 60 9.56 2.47 10.81
C THR A 60 9.15 3.90 10.46
N LEU A 61 9.13 4.25 9.18
CA LEU A 61 8.74 5.58 8.68
C LEU A 61 7.27 5.88 8.96
N LEU A 62 6.37 4.92 8.74
CA LEU A 62 4.94 5.06 9.03
C LEU A 62 4.62 5.14 10.52
N SER A 63 5.53 4.67 11.39
CA SER A 63 5.41 4.84 12.84
C SER A 63 5.75 6.26 13.30
N SER A 64 6.30 7.11 12.43
CA SER A 64 6.63 8.50 12.72
C SER A 64 5.49 9.43 12.33
N GLU A 65 5.00 10.23 13.29
CA GLU A 65 3.91 11.20 13.04
C GLU A 65 4.33 12.42 12.20
N VAL A 66 5.64 12.63 12.03
CA VAL A 66 6.20 13.80 11.32
C VAL A 66 6.24 13.56 9.80
N ILE A 67 6.16 12.30 9.37
CA ILE A 67 6.39 11.90 7.99
C ILE A 67 5.05 11.74 7.27
N ASP A 68 4.96 12.26 6.04
CA ASP A 68 3.78 12.07 5.21
C ASP A 68 3.69 10.60 4.76
N PRO A 69 2.68 9.83 5.22
CA PRO A 69 2.52 8.43 4.85
C PRO A 69 2.31 8.26 3.34
N GLN A 70 1.70 9.23 2.66
CA GLN A 70 1.48 9.14 1.21
C GLN A 70 2.81 9.13 0.46
N ALA A 71 3.72 10.03 0.81
CA ALA A 71 5.05 10.12 0.20
C ALA A 71 5.87 8.84 0.43
N VAL A 72 5.87 8.32 1.67
CA VAL A 72 6.62 7.10 2.03
C VAL A 72 6.10 5.88 1.27
N ILE A 73 4.77 5.70 1.21
CA ILE A 73 4.17 4.56 0.52
C ILE A 73 4.43 4.68 -0.99
N THR A 74 4.35 5.88 -1.56
CA THR A 74 4.63 6.11 -3.00
C THR A 74 6.07 5.71 -3.33
N GLU A 75 7.03 6.11 -2.50
CA GLU A 75 8.44 5.78 -2.71
C GLU A 75 8.69 4.28 -2.56
N ALA A 76 8.12 3.64 -1.52
CA ALA A 76 8.23 2.21 -1.32
C ALA A 76 7.69 1.41 -2.51
N LEU A 77 6.54 1.82 -3.06
CA LEU A 77 5.91 1.20 -4.24
C LEU A 77 6.71 1.45 -5.53
N THR A 78 7.39 2.58 -5.63
CA THR A 78 8.25 2.91 -6.77
C THR A 78 9.52 2.07 -6.78
N ILE A 79 10.11 1.83 -5.60
CA ILE A 79 11.36 1.08 -5.44
C ILE A 79 11.14 -0.44 -5.51
N ALA A 80 10.08 -0.93 -4.86
CA ALA A 80 9.78 -2.37 -4.79
C ALA A 80 8.35 -2.68 -5.29
N PRO A 81 8.03 -2.43 -6.57
CA PRO A 81 6.71 -2.68 -7.13
C PRO A 81 6.29 -4.16 -7.07
N GLU A 82 7.24 -5.09 -6.99
CA GLU A 82 6.99 -6.51 -6.82
C GLU A 82 6.47 -6.88 -5.42
N LYS A 83 6.66 -5.98 -4.43
CA LYS A 83 6.21 -6.15 -3.04
C LYS A 83 4.93 -5.36 -2.73
N VAL A 84 4.16 -4.99 -3.76
CA VAL A 84 2.95 -4.15 -3.60
C VAL A 84 2.00 -4.69 -2.53
N THR A 85 1.80 -6.01 -2.48
CA THR A 85 0.87 -6.64 -1.54
C THR A 85 1.35 -6.48 -0.11
N GLU A 86 2.62 -6.74 0.15
CA GLU A 86 3.23 -6.60 1.48
C GLU A 86 3.30 -5.13 1.93
N ILE A 87 3.63 -4.20 1.01
CA ILE A 87 3.67 -2.76 1.30
C ILE A 87 2.29 -2.23 1.71
N VAL A 88 1.25 -2.62 0.96
CA VAL A 88 -0.14 -2.24 1.26
C VAL A 88 -0.58 -2.80 2.61
N GLU A 89 -0.21 -4.05 2.91
CA GLU A 89 -0.53 -4.68 4.19
C GLU A 89 0.15 -3.95 5.37
N VAL A 90 1.43 -3.59 5.24
CA VAL A 90 2.14 -2.77 6.24
C VAL A 90 1.46 -1.42 6.44
N ALA A 91 1.04 -0.75 5.35
CA ALA A 91 0.33 0.52 5.42
C ALA A 91 -1.03 0.40 6.14
N ARG A 92 -1.79 -0.68 5.88
CA ARG A 92 -3.05 -0.95 6.60
C ARG A 92 -2.83 -1.22 8.08
N GLN A 93 -1.80 -1.99 8.42
CA GLN A 93 -1.42 -2.25 9.82
C GLN A 93 -1.01 -0.95 10.55
N ALA A 94 -0.42 0.00 9.83
CA ALA A 94 -0.14 1.35 10.31
C ALA A 94 -1.38 2.27 10.36
N ASN A 95 -2.59 1.75 10.12
CA ASN A 95 -3.85 2.50 10.08
C ASN A 95 -3.90 3.60 9.01
N VAL A 96 -3.13 3.48 7.92
CA VAL A 96 -3.23 4.39 6.78
C VAL A 96 -4.53 4.11 6.03
N SER A 97 -5.22 5.17 5.61
CA SER A 97 -6.50 5.03 4.91
C SER A 97 -6.33 4.39 3.52
N ASN A 98 -7.32 3.60 3.10
CA ASN A 98 -7.34 3.02 1.75
C ASN A 98 -7.27 4.08 0.64
N GLU A 99 -7.78 5.30 0.89
CA GLU A 99 -7.67 6.43 -0.05
C GLU A 99 -6.21 6.85 -0.26
N VAL A 100 -5.44 7.00 0.82
CA VAL A 100 -4.01 7.34 0.75
C VAL A 100 -3.25 6.24 0.05
N ILE A 101 -3.49 4.96 0.39
CA ILE A 101 -2.83 3.81 -0.24
C ILE A 101 -3.13 3.77 -1.76
N THR A 102 -4.39 3.96 -2.13
CA THR A 102 -4.82 3.95 -3.54
C THR A 102 -4.22 5.11 -4.33
N THR A 103 -4.15 6.29 -3.71
CA THR A 103 -3.52 7.48 -4.29
C THR A 103 -2.02 7.29 -4.44
N SER A 104 -1.32 6.75 -3.44
CA SER A 104 0.11 6.43 -3.52
C SER A 104 0.42 5.43 -4.63
N ALA A 105 -0.41 4.40 -4.81
CA ALA A 105 -0.24 3.44 -5.90
C ALA A 105 -0.37 4.12 -7.28
N LEU A 106 -1.37 5.00 -7.44
CA LEU A 106 -1.53 5.79 -8.66
C LEU A 106 -0.32 6.69 -8.93
N LEU A 107 0.20 7.35 -7.90
CA LEU A 107 1.38 8.21 -8.00
C LEU A 107 2.66 7.42 -8.33
N ALA A 108 2.77 6.19 -7.83
CA ALA A 108 3.86 5.26 -8.15
C ALA A 108 3.74 4.62 -9.55
N GLY A 109 2.68 4.94 -10.31
CA GLY A 109 2.43 4.37 -11.63
C GLY A 109 1.89 2.95 -11.62
N LEU A 110 1.42 2.47 -10.47
CA LEU A 110 0.75 1.18 -10.33
C LEU A 110 -0.75 1.32 -10.60
N ASP A 111 -1.37 0.22 -11.04
CA ASP A 111 -2.81 0.17 -11.24
C ASP A 111 -3.53 0.21 -9.87
N PRO A 112 -4.41 1.18 -9.59
CA PRO A 112 -5.13 1.28 -8.33
C PRO A 112 -5.94 0.02 -7.97
N THR A 113 -6.31 -0.80 -8.96
CA THR A 113 -7.04 -2.05 -8.74
C THR A 113 -6.20 -3.12 -8.04
N VAL A 114 -4.86 -3.04 -8.11
CA VAL A 114 -3.98 -4.02 -7.45
C VAL A 114 -3.85 -3.76 -5.94
N VAL A 115 -4.10 -2.52 -5.49
CA VAL A 115 -4.06 -2.14 -4.07
C VAL A 115 -5.45 -2.00 -3.46
N SER A 116 -6.46 -1.84 -4.32
CA SER A 116 -7.86 -1.87 -3.90
C SER A 116 -8.15 -3.20 -3.23
N GLU A 117 -8.73 -3.16 -2.02
CA GLU A 117 -9.30 -4.38 -1.45
C GLU A 117 -10.27 -4.96 -2.47
N ALA A 118 -10.07 -6.23 -2.84
CA ALA A 118 -11.11 -6.97 -3.52
C ALA A 118 -12.30 -7.01 -2.56
N THR A 119 -13.24 -6.07 -2.72
CA THR A 119 -14.58 -6.18 -2.15
C THR A 119 -15.29 -7.35 -2.85
N ALA A 120 -14.82 -8.56 -2.55
CA ALA A 120 -15.33 -9.84 -3.01
C ALA A 120 -16.61 -10.24 -2.27
N ALA A 121 -17.42 -9.26 -1.89
CA ALA A 121 -18.72 -9.46 -1.31
C ALA A 121 -19.57 -8.23 -1.66
N GLY A 122 -20.49 -8.41 -2.60
CA GLY A 122 -21.64 -7.54 -2.63
C GLY A 122 -22.26 -7.50 -1.24
N ILE A 123 -22.52 -6.26 -0.78
CA ILE A 123 -23.36 -5.89 0.38
C ILE A 123 -22.60 -5.64 1.71
N GLN A 124 -22.42 -4.32 1.92
CA GLN A 124 -22.55 -3.54 3.16
C GLN A 124 -21.51 -3.76 4.27
N THR A 125 -20.56 -2.83 4.37
CA THR A 125 -20.54 -1.83 5.45
C THR A 125 -19.81 -0.58 4.95
N ALA A 126 -20.52 0.21 4.14
CA ALA A 126 -20.20 1.62 4.07
C ALA A 126 -20.76 2.24 5.34
N SER A 127 -19.91 2.54 6.32
CA SER A 127 -20.18 3.71 7.17
C SER A 127 -19.82 4.97 6.37
N ALA A 128 -20.40 5.09 5.18
CA ALA A 128 -20.47 6.33 4.43
C ALA A 128 -21.80 6.95 4.82
N THR A 129 -21.77 8.12 5.46
CA THR A 129 -22.83 9.09 5.21
C THR A 129 -23.02 9.17 3.69
N PRO A 130 -24.18 8.78 3.13
CA PRO A 130 -24.36 8.75 1.70
C PRO A 130 -24.48 10.19 1.19
N GLN A 131 -23.36 10.81 0.84
CA GLN A 131 -23.39 11.86 -0.18
C GLN A 131 -23.64 11.15 -1.50
N SER A 132 -24.92 11.02 -1.84
CA SER A 132 -25.38 10.60 -3.15
C SER A 132 -24.84 11.59 -4.18
N ILE A 133 -23.65 11.30 -4.74
CA ILE A 133 -23.14 11.98 -5.92
C ILE A 133 -24.04 11.50 -7.07
N ALA A 134 -25.04 12.31 -7.42
CA ALA A 134 -25.88 12.03 -8.57
C ALA A 134 -24.97 11.94 -9.83
N PRO A 135 -25.21 10.97 -10.73
CA PRO A 135 -24.46 10.90 -11.97
C PRO A 135 -24.59 12.24 -12.74
N PRO A 136 -23.53 12.70 -13.42
CA PRO A 136 -23.58 13.94 -14.19
C PRO A 136 -24.71 13.86 -15.22
N ALA A 137 -25.53 14.90 -15.27
CA ALA A 137 -26.69 14.97 -16.16
C ALA A 137 -26.24 14.75 -17.62
N ALA A 138 -26.94 13.85 -18.31
CA ALA A 138 -26.71 13.61 -19.73
C ALA A 138 -26.85 14.92 -20.53
N PRO A 139 -25.98 15.20 -21.52
CA PRO A 139 -26.14 16.36 -22.39
C PRO A 139 -27.51 16.35 -23.06
N ALA A 140 -28.19 17.49 -23.07
CA ALA A 140 -29.45 17.66 -23.79
C ALA A 140 -29.21 17.55 -25.30
N VAL A 141 -29.24 16.34 -25.85
CA VAL A 141 -29.31 16.10 -27.30
C VAL A 141 -30.75 16.29 -27.75
N GLY A 142 -30.95 17.18 -28.73
CA GLY A 142 -32.22 17.84 -29.02
C GLY A 142 -33.39 16.92 -29.35
N SER A 143 -34.49 17.08 -28.61
CA SER A 143 -35.81 16.58 -29.01
C SER A 143 -36.53 17.64 -29.83
N ASN A 144 -36.15 17.79 -31.09
CA ASN A 144 -37.05 18.35 -32.11
C ASN A 144 -37.03 17.47 -33.37
N GLY A 145 -37.31 16.19 -33.16
CA GLY A 145 -37.57 15.21 -34.21
C GLY A 145 -39.06 14.89 -34.28
N GLY A 146 -39.73 15.49 -35.28
CA GLY A 146 -40.80 14.85 -36.06
C GLY A 146 -42.02 14.29 -35.32
N GLY A 147 -42.94 15.15 -34.90
CA GLY A 147 -44.32 14.78 -34.62
C GLY A 147 -45.19 14.88 -35.88
N GLY A 148 -45.11 13.90 -36.77
CA GLY A 148 -46.11 13.73 -37.82
C GLY A 148 -47.33 13.02 -37.25
N ASN A 149 -48.50 13.67 -37.28
CA ASN A 149 -49.79 13.00 -37.33
C ASN A 149 -50.91 14.01 -37.67
N GLY A 150 -51.62 13.75 -38.76
CA GLY A 150 -52.94 14.33 -39.01
C GLY A 150 -53.10 15.09 -40.32
N VAL A 151 -52.98 14.42 -41.46
CA VAL A 151 -53.81 14.79 -42.62
C VAL A 151 -55.27 14.54 -42.22
N VAL A 152 -56.01 15.62 -41.99
CA VAL A 152 -57.48 15.56 -41.88
C VAL A 152 -58.02 16.49 -42.96
N SER A 153 -58.46 15.90 -44.07
CA SER A 153 -59.43 16.51 -44.99
C SER A 153 -60.82 16.07 -44.46
N PRO A 154 -61.80 16.98 -44.28
CA PRO A 154 -62.59 17.43 -45.45
C PRO A 154 -63.21 18.84 -45.33
N ASN A 155 -63.28 19.55 -46.47
CA ASN A 155 -64.50 19.94 -47.21
C ASN A 155 -64.15 21.05 -48.22
#